data_AF-A0A8T3ZL31-F1
#
_entry.id   AF-A0A8T3ZL31-F1
#
_cell.length_a   1.000
_cell.length_b   1.000
_cell.length_c   1.000
_cell.angle_alpha   90.00
_cell.angle_beta   90.00
_cell.angle_gamma   90.00
#
_symmetry.space_group_name_H-M   'P 1'
#
loop_
_entity.id
_entity.type
_entity.pdbx_description
1 polymer ?
#
loop_
_entity_poly.entity_id
_entity_poly.type
_entity_poly.pdbx_seq_one_letter_code
_entity_poly.pdbx_strand_id
1 'polypeptide(L)'
;MYPQSHFLFPLFIGELLVKLGYVDQRFVIVAVIVGVLIDLDHSLHHFVMTGEISVMKTADDAFKKHIDDRTFIHHKNGMLIITILFIIISKYASYWAAAVMIGYYSHMLLDHITADGRLLDKRTNKDYLGKTKPILFCLWGYTVKIAKFEIIFDLLMIVGLLIVYVA
;
A
#
# COMPACT_ATOMS: atom_id res chain seq x y z
N MET A 1 -1.74 -5.23 1.03
CA MET A 1 -0.54 -5.77 1.74
C MET A 1 -0.48 -5.10 3.09
N TYR A 2 0.48 -5.43 3.95
CA TYR A 2 0.64 -4.64 5.17
C TYR A 2 1.19 -3.23 4.89
N PRO A 3 0.96 -2.27 5.82
CA PRO A 3 1.40 -0.88 5.66
C PRO A 3 2.90 -0.71 5.38
N GLN A 4 3.77 -1.61 5.87
CA GLN A 4 5.20 -1.50 5.59
C GLN A 4 5.53 -1.70 4.10
N SER A 5 4.80 -2.56 3.38
CA SER A 5 5.01 -2.75 1.94
C SER A 5 4.57 -1.50 1.17
N HIS A 6 3.46 -0.89 1.59
CA HIS A 6 2.95 0.38 1.04
C HIS A 6 3.86 1.58 1.34
N PHE A 7 4.70 1.49 2.37
CA PHE A 7 5.78 2.44 2.64
C PHE A 7 7.04 2.15 1.79
N LEU A 8 7.52 0.91 1.83
CA LEU A 8 8.81 0.51 1.24
C LEU A 8 8.83 0.63 -0.28
N PHE A 9 7.73 0.31 -0.94
CA PHE A 9 7.69 0.29 -2.41
C PHE A 9 7.77 1.69 -3.05
N PRO A 10 6.93 2.68 -2.67
CA PRO A 10 7.10 4.04 -3.19
C PRO A 10 8.41 4.68 -2.73
N LEU A 11 8.94 4.32 -1.55
CA LEU A 11 10.26 4.75 -1.10
C LEU A 11 11.35 4.23 -2.05
N PHE A 12 11.35 2.94 -2.38
CA PHE A 12 12.30 2.34 -3.30
C PHE A 12 12.27 2.99 -4.69
N ILE A 13 11.07 3.18 -5.26
CA ILE A 13 10.91 3.86 -6.56
C ILE A 13 11.41 5.31 -6.48
N GLY A 14 11.04 6.03 -5.43
CA GLY A 14 11.44 7.42 -5.24
C GLY A 14 12.96 7.57 -5.12
N GLU A 15 13.60 6.78 -4.27
CA GLU A 15 15.06 6.81 -4.09
C GLU A 15 15.82 6.42 -5.36
N LEU A 16 15.31 5.45 -6.10
CA LEU A 16 15.86 5.12 -7.41
C LEU A 16 15.82 6.32 -8.36
N LEU A 17 14.71 7.07 -8.40
CA LEU A 17 14.59 8.27 -9.22
C LEU A 17 15.51 9.41 -8.75
N VAL A 18 15.72 9.55 -7.44
CA VAL A 18 16.70 10.50 -6.88
C VAL A 18 18.11 10.11 -7.33
N LYS A 19 18.47 8.83 -7.20
CA LYS A 19 19.78 8.32 -7.61
C LYS A 19 20.06 8.52 -9.09
N LEU A 20 19.03 8.42 -9.93
CA LEU A 20 19.10 8.69 -11.36
C LEU A 20 19.08 10.19 -11.73
N GLY A 21 18.91 11.09 -10.75
CA GLY A 21 18.92 12.53 -10.96
C GLY A 21 17.63 13.11 -11.54
N TYR A 22 16.52 12.36 -11.54
CA TYR A 22 15.23 12.82 -12.07
C TYR A 22 14.45 13.68 -11.07
N VAL A 23 14.58 13.41 -9.77
CA VAL A 23 13.81 14.07 -8.71
C VAL A 23 14.70 14.32 -7.47
N ASP A 24 14.16 15.02 -6.48
CA ASP A 24 14.85 15.28 -5.21
C ASP A 24 14.13 14.61 -4.03
N GLN A 25 14.72 14.68 -2.84
CA GLN A 25 14.19 14.01 -1.66
C GLN A 25 12.78 14.47 -1.24
N ARG A 26 12.37 15.70 -1.60
CA ARG A 26 11.01 16.20 -1.30
C ARG A 26 9.96 15.44 -2.09
N PHE A 27 10.29 15.05 -3.33
CA PHE A 27 9.43 14.18 -4.14
C PHE A 27 9.20 12.83 -3.47
N VAL A 28 10.27 12.20 -2.97
CA VAL A 28 10.22 10.90 -2.31
C VAL A 28 9.34 10.95 -1.08
N ILE A 29 9.53 11.97 -0.24
CA ILE A 29 8.71 12.19 0.97
C ILE A 29 7.22 12.27 0.61
N VAL A 30 6.87 13.04 -0.42
CA VAL A 30 5.46 13.17 -0.86
C VAL A 30 4.92 11.83 -1.37
N ALA A 31 5.68 11.12 -2.21
CA ALA A 31 5.25 9.82 -2.75
C ALA A 31 5.01 8.79 -1.65
N VAL A 32 5.91 8.72 -0.67
CA VAL A 32 5.80 7.81 0.48
C VAL A 32 4.62 8.15 1.37
N ILE A 33 4.46 9.43 1.71
CA ILE A 33 3.31 9.90 2.51
C ILE A 33 2.01 9.51 1.81
N VAL A 34 1.87 9.79 0.51
CA VAL A 34 0.67 9.43 -0.25
C VAL A 34 0.45 7.92 -0.26
N GLY A 35 1.50 7.12 -0.51
CA GLY A 35 1.40 5.66 -0.57
C GLY A 35 0.85 5.05 0.73
N VAL A 36 1.20 5.60 1.88
CA VAL A 36 0.69 5.17 3.20
C VAL A 36 -0.67 5.80 3.54
N LEU A 37 -0.90 7.06 3.21
CA LEU A 37 -2.14 7.76 3.55
C LEU A 37 -3.37 7.15 2.86
N ILE A 38 -3.19 6.48 1.73
CA ILE A 38 -4.29 5.82 1.03
C ILE A 38 -4.91 4.75 1.91
N ASP A 39 -4.14 3.96 2.68
CA ASP A 39 -4.66 2.94 3.61
C ASP A 39 -5.56 3.53 4.72
N LEU A 40 -5.48 4.84 4.99
CA LEU A 40 -6.35 5.48 5.98
C LEU A 40 -7.80 5.55 5.51
N ASP A 41 -8.07 5.37 4.22
CA ASP A 41 -9.42 5.35 3.68
C ASP A 41 -10.27 4.23 4.29
N HIS A 42 -9.69 3.06 4.57
CA HIS A 42 -10.33 1.93 5.23
C HIS A 42 -10.72 2.27 6.66
N SER A 43 -9.80 2.89 7.40
CA SER A 43 -10.07 3.32 8.78
C SER A 43 -11.18 4.37 8.82
N LEU A 44 -11.16 5.32 7.88
CA LEU A 44 -12.20 6.34 7.75
C LEU A 44 -13.54 5.73 7.35
N HIS A 45 -13.55 4.78 6.40
CA HIS A 45 -14.77 4.09 5.98
C HIS A 45 -15.39 3.30 7.12
N HIS A 46 -14.57 2.51 7.84
CA HIS A 46 -15.01 1.76 9.01
C HIS A 46 -15.60 2.68 10.08
N PHE A 47 -14.93 3.82 10.37
CA PHE A 47 -15.44 4.83 11.29
C PHE A 47 -16.82 5.37 10.84
N VAL A 48 -16.98 5.73 9.56
CA VAL A 48 -18.25 6.24 9.02
C VAL A 48 -19.36 5.20 9.11
N MET A 49 -19.05 3.92 8.87
CA MET A 49 -20.04 2.83 8.86
C MET A 49 -20.44 2.36 10.26
N THR A 50 -19.52 2.39 11.23
CA THR A 50 -19.74 1.81 12.57
C THR A 50 -19.89 2.84 13.68
N GLY A 51 -19.44 4.09 13.47
CA GLY A 51 -19.30 5.10 14.51
C GLY A 51 -18.20 4.78 15.55
N GLU A 52 -17.39 3.74 15.33
CA GLU A 52 -16.35 3.31 16.27
C GLU A 52 -15.16 4.28 16.24
N ILE A 53 -15.01 5.06 17.31
CA ILE A 53 -13.97 6.09 17.46
C ILE A 53 -12.62 5.48 17.91
N SER A 54 -12.64 4.26 18.44
CA SER A 54 -11.42 3.60 18.92
C SER A 54 -10.49 3.25 17.76
N VAL A 55 -9.41 4.00 17.61
CA VAL A 55 -8.34 3.75 16.62
C VAL A 55 -7.80 2.32 16.75
N MET A 56 -7.65 1.82 17.98
CA MET A 56 -7.18 0.45 18.22
C MET A 56 -8.14 -0.61 17.71
N LYS A 57 -9.44 -0.42 17.92
CA LYS A 57 -10.45 -1.40 17.51
C LYS A 57 -10.71 -1.34 16.01
N THR A 58 -10.74 -0.13 15.44
CA THR A 58 -10.83 0.09 14.00
C THR A 58 -9.61 -0.48 13.27
N ALA A 59 -8.40 -0.35 13.83
CA ALA A 59 -7.22 -0.99 13.25
C ALA A 59 -7.31 -2.52 13.32
N ASP A 60 -7.65 -3.10 14.48
CA ASP A 60 -7.77 -4.56 14.64
C ASP A 60 -8.89 -5.16 13.77
N ASP A 61 -10.00 -4.44 13.59
CA ASP A 61 -11.10 -4.85 12.71
C ASP A 61 -10.76 -4.65 11.22
N ALA A 62 -10.06 -3.58 10.84
CA ALA A 62 -9.57 -3.37 9.48
C ALA A 62 -8.58 -4.47 9.06
N PHE A 63 -7.67 -4.87 9.97
CA PHE A 63 -6.76 -5.99 9.71
C PHE A 63 -7.49 -7.34 9.56
N LYS A 64 -8.68 -7.50 10.16
CA LYS A 64 -9.49 -8.72 10.05
C LYS A 64 -10.45 -8.73 8.86
N LYS A 65 -10.91 -7.57 8.39
CA LYS A 65 -11.94 -7.41 7.35
C LYS A 65 -11.43 -6.84 6.01
N HIS A 66 -10.11 -6.77 5.83
CA HIS A 66 -9.34 -6.13 4.75
C HIS A 66 -9.88 -6.14 3.30
N ILE A 67 -10.85 -6.97 2.95
CA ILE A 67 -11.35 -7.15 1.58
C ILE A 67 -12.69 -6.43 1.34
N ASP A 68 -13.57 -6.31 2.34
CA ASP A 68 -14.94 -5.83 2.14
C ASP A 68 -15.09 -4.29 2.30
N ASP A 69 -14.13 -3.62 2.94
CA ASP A 69 -14.19 -2.18 3.28
C ASP A 69 -13.35 -1.28 2.33
N ARG A 70 -13.13 -1.70 1.08
CA ARG A 70 -12.39 -0.88 0.10
C ARG A 70 -13.23 0.32 -0.35
N THR A 71 -12.69 1.52 -0.24
CA THR A 71 -13.42 2.70 -0.75
C THR A 71 -13.33 2.80 -2.27
N PHE A 72 -14.11 3.73 -2.84
CA PHE A 72 -14.24 3.88 -4.29
C PHE A 72 -12.89 4.09 -5.00
N ILE A 73 -11.88 4.66 -4.32
CA ILE A 73 -10.56 4.96 -4.91
C ILE A 73 -9.78 3.69 -5.28
N HIS A 74 -10.13 2.53 -4.71
CA HIS A 74 -9.52 1.23 -5.04
C HIS A 74 -10.24 0.51 -6.18
N HIS A 75 -11.41 0.99 -6.61
CA HIS A 75 -12.16 0.41 -7.71
C HIS A 75 -11.71 0.98 -9.06
N LYS A 76 -11.90 0.21 -10.13
CA LYS A 76 -11.51 0.61 -11.50
C LYS A 76 -12.03 1.99 -11.91
N ASN A 77 -13.28 2.30 -11.56
CA ASN A 77 -13.89 3.59 -11.87
C ASN A 77 -13.28 4.72 -11.04
N GLY A 78 -13.01 4.50 -9.75
CA GLY A 78 -12.33 5.48 -8.91
C GLY A 78 -10.90 5.72 -9.37
N MET A 79 -10.14 4.65 -9.67
CA MET A 79 -8.81 4.74 -10.27
C MET A 79 -8.84 5.60 -11.54
N LEU A 80 -9.77 5.35 -12.46
CA LEU A 80 -9.91 6.14 -13.69
C LEU A 80 -10.18 7.63 -13.42
N ILE A 81 -11.08 7.94 -12.48
CA ILE A 81 -11.38 9.33 -12.09
C ILE A 81 -10.13 10.01 -11.52
N ILE A 82 -9.43 9.34 -10.61
CA ILE A 82 -8.19 9.83 -10.00
C ILE A 82 -7.10 10.02 -11.06
N THR A 83 -6.98 9.11 -12.04
CA THR A 83 -6.07 9.25 -13.18
C THR A 83 -6.36 10.53 -13.96
N ILE A 84 -7.62 10.76 -14.33
CA ILE A 84 -8.03 11.94 -15.10
C ILE A 84 -7.73 13.22 -14.32
N LEU A 85 -8.03 13.23 -13.01
CA LEU A 85 -7.71 14.37 -12.14
C LEU A 85 -6.21 14.65 -12.12
N PHE A 86 -5.35 13.64 -11.97
CA PHE A 86 -3.90 13.86 -12.01
C PHE A 86 -3.38 14.30 -13.38
N ILE A 87 -3.97 13.83 -14.48
CA ILE A 87 -3.64 14.32 -15.82
C ILE A 87 -3.95 15.83 -15.92
N ILE A 88 -5.08 16.29 -15.38
CA ILE A 88 -5.41 17.73 -15.37
C ILE A 88 -4.43 18.50 -14.49
N ILE A 89 -4.16 18.03 -13.26
CA ILE A 89 -3.25 18.68 -12.30
C ILE A 89 -1.82 18.75 -12.86
N SER A 90 -1.38 17.72 -13.58
CA SER A 90 -0.02 17.66 -14.14
C SER A 90 0.27 18.78 -15.14
N LYS A 91 -0.75 19.42 -15.73
CA LYS A 91 -0.57 20.62 -16.57
C LYS A 91 -0.07 21.84 -15.79
N TYR A 92 -0.36 21.90 -14.50
CA TYR A 92 -0.03 23.04 -13.64
C TYR A 92 1.09 22.72 -12.63
N ALA A 93 1.16 21.47 -12.16
CA ALA A 93 2.11 21.03 -11.16
C ALA A 93 2.63 19.62 -11.47
N SER A 94 3.22 19.44 -12.65
CA SER A 94 3.69 18.13 -13.16
C SER A 94 4.57 17.37 -12.17
N TYR A 95 5.52 18.05 -11.52
CA TYR A 95 6.43 17.46 -10.54
C TYR A 95 5.69 16.85 -9.34
N TRP A 96 4.80 17.62 -8.71
CA TRP A 96 4.05 17.16 -7.55
C TRP A 96 2.95 16.17 -7.92
N ALA A 97 2.31 16.35 -9.07
CA ALA A 97 1.37 15.37 -9.61
C ALA A 97 2.04 14.01 -9.81
N ALA A 98 3.27 13.99 -10.36
CA ALA A 98 4.03 12.75 -10.50
C ALA A 98 4.37 12.11 -9.16
N ALA A 99 4.75 12.88 -8.14
CA ALA A 99 5.01 12.34 -6.79
C ALA A 99 3.78 11.64 -6.20
N VAL A 100 2.63 12.32 -6.27
CA VAL A 100 1.36 11.77 -5.78
C VAL A 100 0.93 10.56 -6.61
N MET A 101 1.10 10.60 -7.94
CA MET A 101 0.81 9.45 -8.81
C MET A 101 1.69 8.25 -8.46
N ILE A 102 2.99 8.44 -8.19
CA ILE A 102 3.87 7.33 -7.79
C ILE A 102 3.39 6.73 -6.47
N GLY A 103 3.10 7.54 -5.46
CA GLY A 103 2.53 7.04 -4.20
C GLY A 103 1.23 6.26 -4.42
N TYR A 104 0.30 6.86 -5.17
CA TYR A 104 -1.02 6.28 -5.44
C TYR A 104 -0.97 4.97 -6.23
N TYR A 105 -0.27 4.95 -7.37
CA TYR A 105 -0.19 3.74 -8.18
C TYR A 105 0.70 2.68 -7.57
N SER A 106 1.72 3.05 -6.79
CA SER A 106 2.49 2.07 -6.02
C SER A 106 1.58 1.34 -5.04
N HIS A 107 0.75 2.10 -4.31
CA HIS A 107 -0.26 1.53 -3.45
C HIS A 107 -1.22 0.62 -4.22
N MET A 108 -1.90 1.14 -5.24
CA MET A 108 -2.89 0.37 -6.03
C MET A 108 -2.29 -0.89 -6.65
N LEU A 109 -1.04 -0.85 -7.10
CA LEU A 109 -0.36 -2.00 -7.69
C LEU A 109 -0.17 -3.12 -6.66
N LEU A 110 0.38 -2.80 -5.49
CA LEU A 110 0.57 -3.77 -4.41
C LEU A 110 -0.76 -4.37 -3.97
N ASP A 111 -1.77 -3.52 -3.93
CA ASP A 111 -3.10 -3.88 -3.50
C ASP A 111 -3.79 -4.81 -4.52
N HIS A 112 -3.60 -4.56 -5.81
CA HIS A 112 -4.09 -5.43 -6.90
C HIS A 112 -3.32 -6.75 -6.98
N ILE A 113 -1.98 -6.74 -6.88
CA ILE A 113 -1.17 -7.97 -6.86
C ILE A 113 -1.62 -8.91 -5.73
N THR A 114 -2.08 -8.34 -4.62
CA THR A 114 -2.54 -9.10 -3.45
C THR A 114 -4.01 -9.53 -3.59
N ALA A 115 -4.88 -8.67 -4.14
CA ALA A 115 -6.32 -8.91 -4.25
C ALA A 115 -6.73 -9.80 -5.44
N ASP A 116 -5.96 -9.84 -6.54
CA ASP A 116 -6.34 -10.50 -7.80
C ASP A 116 -6.28 -12.04 -7.78
N GLY A 117 -6.39 -12.65 -6.59
CA GLY A 117 -7.02 -13.96 -6.45
C GLY A 117 -6.28 -15.18 -7.00
N ARG A 118 -5.03 -15.08 -7.47
CA ARG A 118 -4.16 -16.26 -7.68
C ARG A 118 -3.50 -16.76 -6.38
N LEU A 119 -3.87 -16.09 -5.29
CA LEU A 119 -3.28 -16.18 -3.96
C LEU A 119 -4.38 -16.48 -2.91
N LEU A 120 -5.62 -16.72 -3.35
CA LEU A 120 -6.81 -17.05 -2.57
C LEU A 120 -7.36 -18.43 -2.97
N ASP A 121 -7.47 -19.37 -2.03
CA ASP A 121 -8.18 -20.63 -2.26
C ASP A 121 -9.70 -20.42 -2.11
N LYS A 122 -10.38 -20.26 -3.25
CA LYS A 122 -11.84 -20.10 -3.31
C LYS A 122 -12.64 -21.31 -2.82
N ARG A 123 -11.99 -22.46 -2.55
CA ARG A 123 -12.66 -23.70 -2.11
C ARG A 123 -12.77 -23.82 -0.58
N THR A 124 -11.94 -23.11 0.19
CA THR A 124 -11.84 -23.30 1.65
C THR A 124 -12.24 -22.08 2.48
N ASN A 125 -12.62 -20.97 1.85
CA ASN A 125 -13.01 -19.71 2.52
C ASN A 125 -11.95 -19.24 3.54
N LYS A 126 -10.67 -19.53 3.24
CA LYS A 126 -9.53 -19.22 4.07
C LYS A 126 -8.48 -18.53 3.22
N ASP A 127 -8.17 -17.29 3.60
CA ASP A 127 -7.20 -16.42 2.95
C ASP A 127 -5.78 -16.89 3.21
N TYR A 128 -5.34 -17.95 2.55
CA TYR A 128 -3.94 -18.35 2.59
C TYR A 128 -3.41 -18.58 1.18
N LEU A 129 -2.41 -17.77 0.85
CA LEU A 129 -1.53 -17.96 -0.28
C LEU A 129 -0.99 -19.37 -0.36
N GLY A 130 -1.55 -20.13 -1.30
CA GLY A 130 -1.11 -21.48 -1.58
C GLY A 130 -1.11 -22.35 -0.32
N LYS A 131 -0.46 -23.50 -0.41
CA LYS A 131 -0.44 -24.49 0.67
C LYS A 131 0.35 -24.05 1.91
N THR A 132 0.76 -22.79 2.02
CA THR A 132 1.64 -22.28 3.09
C THR A 132 0.91 -21.43 4.10
N LYS A 133 0.88 -21.90 5.35
CA LYS A 133 0.38 -21.13 6.49
C LYS A 133 1.15 -19.80 6.60
N PRO A 134 0.46 -18.69 6.92
CA PRO A 134 1.09 -17.40 7.16
C PRO A 134 1.96 -17.50 8.40
N ILE A 135 2.91 -16.59 8.51
CA ILE A 135 3.73 -16.48 9.70
C ILE A 135 2.98 -15.59 10.68
N LEU A 136 2.83 -16.10 11.90
CA LEU A 136 2.22 -15.37 13.01
C LEU A 136 3.33 -14.66 13.78
N PHE A 137 3.24 -13.35 13.87
CA PHE A 137 4.11 -12.54 14.71
C PHE A 137 3.31 -11.97 15.86
N CYS A 138 3.84 -12.07 17.08
CA CYS A 138 3.30 -11.34 18.23
C CYS A 138 4.13 -10.08 18.43
N LEU A 139 3.57 -8.93 18.08
CA LEU A 139 4.19 -7.61 18.27
C LEU A 139 3.32 -6.85 19.26
N TRP A 140 3.87 -6.51 20.44
CA TRP A 140 3.20 -5.65 21.42
C TRP A 140 1.82 -6.19 21.87
N GLY A 141 1.66 -7.52 21.89
CA GLY A 141 0.39 -8.18 22.20
C GLY A 141 -0.56 -8.38 21.01
N TYR A 142 -0.22 -7.85 19.83
CA TYR A 142 -0.98 -8.04 18.59
C TYR A 142 -0.47 -9.23 17.81
N THR A 143 -1.40 -10.10 17.37
CA THR A 143 -1.06 -11.21 16.47
C THR A 143 -1.23 -10.76 15.02
N VAL A 144 -0.11 -10.52 14.35
CA VAL A 144 -0.07 -10.13 12.95
C VAL A 144 0.12 -11.38 12.09
N LYS A 145 -0.69 -11.51 11.02
CA LYS A 145 -0.66 -12.65 10.09
C LYS A 145 -0.02 -12.23 8.78
N ILE A 146 1.30 -12.38 8.64
CA ILE A 146 2.01 -11.94 7.44
C ILE A 146 2.22 -13.12 6.51
N ALA A 147 1.90 -12.91 5.23
CA ALA A 147 2.18 -13.90 4.22
C ALA A 147 3.68 -13.94 3.87
N LYS A 148 4.20 -15.13 3.56
CA LYS A 148 5.63 -15.32 3.27
C LYS A 148 6.13 -14.48 2.08
N PHE A 149 5.30 -14.32 1.05
CA PHE A 149 5.67 -13.53 -0.12
C PHE A 149 5.83 -12.04 0.22
N GLU A 150 5.03 -11.49 1.14
CA GLU A 150 5.17 -10.10 1.59
C GLU A 150 6.49 -9.90 2.33
N ILE A 151 6.89 -10.85 3.19
CA ILE A 151 8.19 -10.80 3.86
C ILE A 151 9.34 -10.82 2.84
N ILE A 152 9.26 -11.70 1.85
CA ILE A 152 10.28 -11.77 0.78
C ILE A 152 10.30 -10.47 -0.02
N PHE A 153 9.13 -9.93 -0.36
CA PHE A 153 9.01 -8.66 -1.07
C PHE A 153 9.63 -7.50 -0.28
N ASP A 154 9.29 -7.37 1.00
CA ASP A 154 9.82 -6.33 1.89
C ASP A 154 11.35 -6.46 2.03
N LEU A 155 11.87 -7.68 2.17
CA LEU A 155 13.32 -7.94 2.19
C LEU A 155 13.99 -7.53 0.88
N LEU A 156 13.38 -7.83 -0.27
CA LEU A 156 13.89 -7.40 -1.57
C LEU A 156 13.89 -5.87 -1.71
N MET A 157 12.86 -5.19 -1.22
CA MET A 157 12.81 -3.72 -1.20
C MET A 157 13.91 -3.13 -0.32
N ILE A 158 14.15 -3.69 0.88
CA ILE A 158 15.23 -3.25 1.77
C ILE A 158 16.60 -3.46 1.11
N VAL A 159 16.86 -4.63 0.53
CA VAL A 159 18.12 -4.89 -0.18
C VAL A 159 18.27 -3.95 -1.38
N GLY A 160 17.20 -3.72 -2.14
CA GLY A 160 17.19 -2.77 -3.25
C GLY A 160 17.53 -1.35 -2.80
N LEU A 161 16.94 -0.88 -1.70
CA LEU A 161 17.28 0.41 -1.10
C LEU A 161 18.75 0.48 -0.70
N LEU A 162 19.28 -0.53 -0.02
CA LEU A 162 20.70 -0.58 0.34
C LEU A 162 21.61 -0.49 -0.89
N ILE A 163 21.25 -1.15 -2.00
CA ILE A 163 21.98 -1.05 -3.26
C ILE A 163 21.91 0.38 -3.81
N VAL A 164 20.74 1.01 -3.84
CA VAL A 164 20.54 2.39 -4.33
C VAL A 164 21.36 3.41 -3.53
N TYR A 165 21.55 3.19 -2.23
CA TYR A 165 22.32 4.08 -1.37
C TYR A 165 23.84 3.85 -1.42
N VAL A 166 24.29 2.62 -1.73
CA VAL A 166 25.72 2.25 -1.72
C VAL A 166 26.38 2.37 -3.09
N ALA A 167 25.69 1.97 -4.16
CA ALA A 167 26.10 2.24 -5.54
C ALA A 167 25.82 3.71 -5.86
#